data_AF-A0A1C5JW60-F1
#
_entry.id   AF-A0A1C5JW60-F1
#
_cell.length_a   1.000
_cell.length_b   1.000
_cell.length_c   1.000
_cell.angle_alpha   90.00
_cell.angle_beta   90.00
_cell.angle_gamma   90.00
#
_symmetry.space_group_name_H-M   'P 1'
#
loop_
_entity.id
_entity.type
_entity.pdbx_description
1 polymer ?
#
loop_
_entity_poly.entity_id
_entity_poly.type
_entity_poly.pdbx_seq_one_letter_code
_entity_poly.pdbx_strand_id
1 'polypeptide(L)'
;MTGFEVDPAAIRAAGTRLTAVAEQFDADLRLALARIEGAGQPWGSDDIGALIGETHEVVAGALADFFVRSGETLRRDAADLLAMADAYDSAEESVVGDLSAIDGRLAG
;
A
#
# COMPACT_ATOMS: atom_id res chain seq x y z
N MET A 1 -30.07 -20.28 0.79
CA MET A 1 -28.92 -19.71 1.53
C MET A 1 -27.87 -19.39 0.48
N THR A 2 -27.72 -18.13 0.09
CA THR A 2 -26.56 -17.71 -0.70
C THR A 2 -25.38 -17.68 0.27
N GLY A 3 -24.48 -18.65 0.13
CA GLY A 3 -23.28 -18.74 0.97
C GLY A 3 -22.37 -17.55 0.77
N PHE A 4 -21.54 -17.28 1.77
CA PHE A 4 -20.42 -16.35 1.65
C PHE A 4 -19.37 -17.02 0.74
N GLU A 5 -19.21 -16.49 -0.47
CA GLU A 5 -18.22 -16.94 -1.45
C GLU A 5 -17.07 -15.94 -1.46
N VAL A 6 -15.86 -16.45 -1.21
CA VAL A 6 -14.63 -15.66 -1.24
C VAL A 6 -13.80 -16.15 -2.41
N ASP A 7 -13.24 -15.21 -3.18
CA ASP A 7 -12.29 -15.50 -4.24
C ASP A 7 -10.88 -15.03 -3.80
N PRO A 8 -10.04 -15.92 -3.24
CA PRO A 8 -8.68 -15.60 -2.82
C PRO A 8 -7.80 -15.13 -3.98
N ALA A 9 -8.06 -15.60 -5.21
CA ALA A 9 -7.31 -15.17 -6.38
C ALA A 9 -7.62 -13.71 -6.73
N ALA A 10 -8.88 -13.28 -6.64
CA ALA A 10 -9.25 -11.89 -6.81
C ALA A 10 -8.65 -10.98 -5.72
N ILE A 11 -8.64 -11.43 -4.46
CA ILE A 11 -8.03 -10.70 -3.34
C ILE A 11 -6.51 -10.56 -3.57
N ARG A 12 -5.83 -11.66 -3.93
CA ARG A 12 -4.39 -11.66 -4.22
C ARG A 12 -4.06 -10.73 -5.37
N ALA A 13 -4.84 -10.77 -6.45
CA ALA A 13 -4.65 -9.87 -7.57
C ALA A 13 -4.86 -8.39 -7.17
N ALA A 14 -5.78 -8.09 -6.26
CA ALA A 14 -5.96 -6.75 -5.72
C ALA A 14 -4.74 -6.31 -4.88
N GLY A 15 -4.24 -7.18 -4.00
CA GLY A 15 -3.01 -6.94 -3.23
C GLY A 15 -1.81 -6.65 -4.14
N THR A 16 -1.57 -7.48 -5.16
CA THR A 16 -0.47 -7.27 -6.13
C THR A 16 -0.61 -5.95 -6.89
N ARG A 17 -1.82 -5.59 -7.34
CA ARG A 17 -2.05 -4.30 -8.00
C ARG A 17 -1.77 -3.13 -7.05
N LEU A 18 -2.17 -3.25 -5.79
CA LEU A 18 -1.96 -2.19 -4.80
C LEU A 18 -0.48 -2.04 -4.46
N THR A 19 0.29 -3.13 -4.39
CA THR A 19 1.76 -3.09 -4.30
C THR A 19 2.37 -2.30 -5.45
N ALA A 20 1.99 -2.60 -6.70
CA ALA A 20 2.50 -1.89 -7.87
C ALA A 20 2.14 -0.39 -7.85
N VAL A 21 0.93 -0.04 -7.39
CA VAL A 21 0.52 1.36 -7.22
C VAL A 21 1.36 2.06 -6.15
N ALA A 22 1.62 1.40 -5.02
CA ALA A 22 2.46 1.95 -3.96
C ALA A 22 3.91 2.19 -4.42
N GLU A 23 4.48 1.26 -5.19
CA GLU A 23 5.82 1.40 -5.76
C GLU A 23 5.90 2.57 -6.76
N GLN A 24 4.90 2.69 -7.64
CA GLN A 24 4.81 3.80 -8.57
C GLN A 24 4.66 5.14 -7.83
N PHE A 25 3.83 5.17 -6.80
CA PHE A 25 3.63 6.35 -5.97
C PHE A 25 4.93 6.80 -5.28
N ASP A 26 5.69 5.86 -4.70
CA ASP A 26 7.00 6.17 -4.09
C ASP A 26 8.00 6.71 -5.12
N ALA A 27 8.00 6.18 -6.35
CA ALA A 27 8.84 6.68 -7.43
C ALA A 27 8.47 8.11 -7.84
N ASP A 28 7.17 8.38 -8.00
CA ASP A 28 6.66 9.70 -8.37
C ASP A 28 6.90 10.74 -7.28
N LEU A 29 6.76 10.36 -6.00
CA LEU A 29 7.04 11.22 -4.87
C LEU A 29 8.53 11.62 -4.82
N ARG A 30 9.44 10.67 -5.00
CA ARG A 30 10.90 10.96 -5.05
C ARG A 30 11.23 11.94 -6.18
N LEU A 31 10.61 11.75 -7.34
CA LEU A 31 10.81 12.64 -8.48
C LEU A 31 10.23 14.04 -8.23
N ALA A 32 9.09 14.14 -7.55
CA ALA A 32 8.52 15.42 -7.13
C ALA A 32 9.41 16.15 -6.14
N LEU A 33 9.92 15.47 -5.10
CA LEU A 33 10.82 16.05 -4.10
C LEU A 33 12.13 16.51 -4.75
N ALA A 34 12.73 15.70 -5.63
CA ALA A 34 13.94 16.08 -6.36
C ALA A 34 13.73 17.32 -7.24
N ARG A 35 12.54 17.51 -7.82
CA ARG A 35 12.20 18.73 -8.59
C ARG A 35 12.09 19.96 -7.68
N ILE A 36 11.50 19.81 -6.50
CA ILE A 36 11.40 20.89 -5.51
C ILE A 36 12.81 21.29 -5.04
N GLU A 37 13.64 20.32 -4.67
CA GLU A 37 15.03 20.57 -4.27
C GLU A 37 15.86 21.22 -5.40
N GLY A 38 15.71 20.71 -6.63
CA GLY A 38 16.42 21.21 -7.80
C GLY A 38 16.03 22.64 -8.22
N ALA A 39 14.84 23.11 -7.83
CA ALA A 39 14.42 24.50 -8.06
C ALA A 39 15.16 25.51 -7.16
N GLY A 40 15.74 25.07 -6.05
CA GLY A 40 16.47 25.91 -5.11
C GLY A 40 15.59 26.97 -4.44
N GLN A 41 16.13 28.17 -4.25
CA GLN A 41 15.46 29.28 -3.57
C GLN A 41 15.20 30.45 -4.55
N PRO A 42 14.16 30.36 -5.40
CA PRO A 42 13.86 31.39 -6.41
C PRO A 42 13.32 32.71 -5.82
N TRP A 43 13.01 32.78 -4.53
CA TRP A 43 12.27 33.88 -3.89
C TRP A 43 13.11 35.08 -3.44
N GLY A 44 14.41 35.14 -3.76
CA GLY A 44 15.27 36.27 -3.37
C GLY A 44 15.57 36.31 -1.86
N SER A 45 16.39 37.28 -1.45
CA SER A 45 16.93 37.36 -0.08
C SER A 45 16.48 38.61 0.70
N ASP A 46 15.46 39.32 0.22
CA ASP A 46 14.83 40.41 0.97
C ASP A 46 13.84 39.87 2.02
N ASP A 47 13.28 40.75 2.86
CA ASP A 47 12.35 40.34 3.93
C ASP A 47 11.13 39.58 3.38
N ILE A 48 10.68 39.92 2.17
CA ILE A 48 9.59 39.22 1.49
C ILE A 48 10.05 37.83 1.04
N GLY A 49 11.23 37.73 0.43
CA GLY A 49 11.84 36.46 0.04
C GLY A 49 12.07 35.53 1.23
N ALA A 50 12.51 36.06 2.37
CA ALA A 50 12.68 35.28 3.60
C ALA A 50 11.34 34.67 4.08
N LEU A 51 10.26 35.47 4.11
CA LEU A 51 8.93 34.99 4.49
C LEU A 51 8.37 33.93 3.52
N ILE A 52 8.62 34.12 2.22
CA ILE A 52 8.25 33.13 1.18
C ILE A 52 9.02 31.84 1.39
N GLY A 53 10.33 31.91 1.66
CA GLY A 53 11.18 30.76 1.91
C GLY A 53 10.74 29.94 3.12
N GLU A 54 10.48 30.61 4.25
CA GLU A 54 9.98 29.96 5.46
C GLU A 54 8.65 29.24 5.20
N THR A 55 7.70 29.92 4.54
CA THR A 55 6.40 29.33 4.19
C THR A 55 6.56 28.14 3.25
N HIS A 56 7.45 28.26 2.26
CA HIS A 56 7.74 27.19 1.31
C HIS A 56 8.29 25.95 2.04
N GLU A 57 9.28 26.10 2.91
CA GLU A 57 9.88 25.00 3.66
C GLU A 57 8.86 24.27 4.55
N VAL A 58 8.03 25.03 5.27
CA VAL A 58 6.97 24.46 6.13
C VAL A 58 5.97 23.66 5.31
N VAL A 59 5.48 24.22 4.19
CA VAL A 59 4.48 23.57 3.36
C VAL A 59 5.07 22.36 2.63
N ALA A 60 6.28 22.48 2.08
CA ALA A 60 6.97 21.39 1.39
C ALA A 60 7.24 20.21 2.35
N GLY A 61 7.70 20.49 3.58
CA GLY A 61 7.90 19.46 4.60
C GLY A 61 6.60 18.76 5.00
N ALA A 62 5.54 19.52 5.26
CA ALA A 62 4.24 18.97 5.61
C ALA A 62 3.65 18.08 4.49
N LEU A 63 3.81 18.50 3.23
CA LEU A 63 3.39 17.71 2.07
C LEU A 63 4.22 16.44 1.91
N ALA A 64 5.54 16.52 2.07
CA ALA A 64 6.43 15.37 2.00
C ALA A 64 6.03 14.31 3.03
N ASP A 65 5.85 14.70 4.29
CA ASP A 65 5.45 13.80 5.37
C ASP A 65 4.09 13.15 5.10
N PHE A 66 3.12 13.93 4.62
CA PHE A 66 1.79 13.41 4.27
C PHE A 66 1.87 12.34 3.18
N PHE A 67 2.61 12.59 2.10
CA PHE A 67 2.73 11.64 1.01
C PHE A 67 3.51 10.40 1.40
N VAL A 68 4.61 10.52 2.17
CA VAL A 68 5.35 9.36 2.68
C VAL A 68 4.44 8.43 3.50
N ARG A 69 3.65 8.99 4.42
CA ARG A 69 2.69 8.21 5.22
C ARG A 69 1.61 7.58 4.35
N SER A 70 1.14 8.27 3.32
CA SER A 70 0.16 7.74 2.39
C SER A 70 0.71 6.53 1.62
N GLY A 71 1.96 6.59 1.16
CA GLY A 71 2.64 5.45 0.52
C GLY A 71 2.81 4.26 1.46
N GLU A 72 3.15 4.50 2.73
CA GLU A 72 3.20 3.46 3.77
C GLU A 72 1.86 2.77 3.99
N THR A 73 0.77 3.55 4.04
CA THR A 73 -0.60 3.00 4.14
C THR A 73 -0.92 2.11 2.95
N LEU A 74 -0.65 2.55 1.72
CA LEU A 74 -0.90 1.73 0.52
C LEU A 74 -0.13 0.39 0.57
N ARG A 75 1.14 0.40 1.00
CA ARG A 75 1.94 -0.83 1.16
C ARG A 75 1.38 -1.76 2.22
N ARG A 76 0.92 -1.20 3.35
CA ARG A 76 0.30 -1.97 4.42
C ARG A 76 -0.99 -2.63 3.94
N ASP A 77 -1.88 -1.86 3.32
CA ASP A 77 -3.15 -2.37 2.81
C ASP A 77 -2.93 -3.46 1.76
N ALA A 78 -1.89 -3.33 0.92
CA ALA A 78 -1.50 -4.36 -0.04
C ALA A 78 -1.05 -5.65 0.66
N ALA A 79 -0.23 -5.53 1.70
CA ALA A 79 0.23 -6.67 2.50
C ALA A 79 -0.93 -7.37 3.22
N ASP A 80 -1.86 -6.59 3.78
CA ASP A 80 -3.05 -7.12 4.46
C ASP A 80 -3.94 -7.91 3.49
N LEU A 81 -4.11 -7.45 2.24
CA LEU A 81 -4.84 -8.19 1.20
C LEU A 81 -4.15 -9.51 0.83
N LEU A 82 -2.82 -9.49 0.64
CA LEU A 82 -2.07 -10.70 0.33
C LEU A 82 -2.16 -11.73 1.48
N ALA A 83 -1.98 -11.27 2.72
CA ALA A 83 -2.12 -12.10 3.91
C ALA A 83 -3.54 -12.68 4.04
N MET A 84 -4.57 -11.89 3.69
CA MET A 84 -5.95 -12.36 3.69
C MET A 84 -6.18 -13.45 2.65
N ALA A 85 -5.65 -13.31 1.43
CA ALA A 85 -5.74 -14.36 0.40
C ALA A 85 -5.07 -15.66 0.86
N ASP A 86 -3.87 -15.57 1.45
CA ASP A 86 -3.14 -16.73 1.96
C ASP A 86 -3.89 -17.42 3.12
N ALA A 87 -4.53 -16.63 3.99
CA ALA A 87 -5.35 -17.16 5.08
C ALA A 87 -6.58 -17.95 4.57
N TYR A 88 -7.22 -17.48 3.49
CA TYR A 88 -8.34 -18.20 2.88
C TYR A 88 -7.90 -19.50 2.21
N ASP A 89 -6.80 -19.48 1.45
CA ASP A 89 -6.27 -20.70 0.82
C ASP A 89 -5.89 -21.75 1.88
N SER A 90 -5.23 -21.33 2.97
CA SER A 90 -4.88 -22.23 4.08
C SER A 90 -6.10 -22.80 4.79
N ALA A 91 -7.18 -22.02 4.94
CA ALA A 91 -8.41 -22.49 5.56
C ALA A 91 -9.10 -23.55 4.68
N GLU A 92 -9.16 -23.33 3.37
CA GLU A 92 -9.75 -24.29 2.42
C GLU A 92 -8.95 -25.60 2.38
N GLU A 93 -7.62 -25.53 2.32
CA GLU A 93 -6.74 -26.71 2.37
C GLU A 93 -6.96 -27.54 3.65
N SER A 94 -7.11 -26.88 4.80
CA SER A 94 -7.41 -27.55 6.07
C SER A 94 -8.76 -28.26 6.03
N VAL A 95 -9.80 -27.61 5.51
CA VAL A 95 -11.14 -28.20 5.40
C VAL A 95 -11.15 -29.40 4.47
N VAL A 96 -10.49 -29.32 3.32
CA VAL A 96 -10.36 -30.43 2.37
C VAL A 96 -9.59 -31.60 2.99
N GLY A 97 -8.52 -31.31 3.73
CA GLY A 97 -7.73 -32.32 4.44
C GLY A 97 -8.54 -33.06 5.50
N ASP A 98 -9.28 -32.33 6.33
CA ASP A 98 -10.14 -32.90 7.38
C ASP A 98 -11.26 -33.75 6.80
N LEU A 99 -11.90 -33.27 5.72
CA LEU A 99 -12.97 -34.01 5.06
C LEU A 99 -12.46 -35.31 4.42
N SER A 100 -11.29 -35.25 3.77
CA SER A 100 -10.64 -36.42 3.17
C SER A 100 -10.25 -37.46 4.23
N ALA A 101 -9.82 -37.00 5.41
CA ALA A 101 -9.53 -37.87 6.55
C ALA A 101 -10.79 -38.54 7.11
N ILE A 102 -11.93 -37.83 7.16
CA ILE A 102 -13.22 -38.41 7.55
C ILE A 102 -13.67 -39.47 6.55
N ASP A 103 -13.61 -39.17 5.25
CA ASP A 103 -14.00 -40.11 4.19
C ASP A 103 -13.19 -41.40 4.26
N GLY A 104 -11.87 -41.30 4.42
CA GLY A 104 -10.99 -42.45 4.61
C GLY A 104 -11.32 -43.30 5.85
N ARG A 105 -11.89 -42.71 6.91
CA ARG A 105 -12.35 -43.43 8.11
C ARG A 105 -13.72 -44.08 7.95
N LEU A 106 -14.55 -43.59 7.02
CA LEU A 106 -15.87 -44.15 6.73
C LEU A 106 -15.79 -45.27 5.68
N ALA A 107 -14.78 -45.25 4.82
CA ALA A 107 -14.56 -46.23 3.77
C ALA A 107 -13.78 -47.50 4.21
N GLY A 108 -13.22 -47.52 5.42
CA GLY A 108 -12.48 -48.66 6.01
C GLY A 108 -13.23 -49.28 7.19
#